data_AF-A0A3M9M257-F1
#
_entry.id   AF-A0A3M9M257-F1
#
_cell.length_a   1.000
_cell.length_b   1.000
_cell.length_c   1.000
_cell.angle_alpha   90.00
_cell.angle_beta   90.00
_cell.angle_gamma   90.00
#
_symmetry.space_group_name_H-M   'P 1'
#
loop_
_entity.id
_entity.type
_entity.pdbx_description
1 polymer ?
#
loop_
_entity_poly.entity_id
_entity_poly.type
_entity_poly.pdbx_seq_one_letter_code
_entity_poly.pdbx_strand_id
1 'polypeptide(L)'
;MADTLTGRVTGRAVTGPVDVHVDLLIPIDTLLAEEPGQVAGFGPVPADLAREWATSDEVQVRRLFTYPETGDLIGMESRSRCYRGGLARLVRVRDRTCRTPWCDAPVKQTDHITSYARGGPTSERDGQGLCERCNYVKEHPDYLVGGDAGQTHVVTGGLSASSRPPAPPGHPPPTRSPIRRTLMNIEWQHALRHH
;
A
#
# COMPACT_ATOMS: atom_id res chain seq x y z
N MET A 1 -2.40 -32.88 -11.24
CA MET A 1 -2.55 -33.78 -10.08
C MET A 1 -2.85 -33.03 -8.77
N ALA A 2 -2.34 -31.81 -8.57
CA ALA A 2 -2.63 -31.01 -7.37
C ALA A 2 -4.14 -30.67 -7.22
N ASP A 3 -4.84 -30.34 -8.31
CA ASP A 3 -6.24 -29.93 -8.27
C ASP A 3 -7.19 -31.05 -7.80
N THR A 4 -6.87 -32.29 -8.16
CA THR A 4 -7.65 -33.47 -7.76
C THR A 4 -7.49 -33.78 -6.27
N LEU A 5 -6.30 -33.55 -5.70
CA LEU A 5 -6.05 -33.69 -4.27
C LEU A 5 -6.75 -32.58 -3.47
N THR A 6 -6.58 -31.32 -3.88
CA THR A 6 -7.20 -30.16 -3.23
C THR A 6 -8.72 -30.27 -3.23
N GLY A 7 -9.33 -30.70 -4.35
CA GLY A 7 -10.77 -30.89 -4.44
C GLY A 7 -11.32 -31.97 -3.51
N ARG A 8 -10.56 -33.07 -3.31
CA ARG A 8 -10.95 -34.15 -2.38
C ARG A 8 -10.76 -33.78 -0.91
N VAL A 9 -9.72 -33.01 -0.58
CA VAL A 9 -9.43 -32.60 0.80
C VAL A 9 -10.31 -31.44 1.27
N THR A 10 -10.60 -30.48 0.39
CA THR A 10 -11.35 -29.27 0.75
C THR A 10 -12.85 -29.34 0.44
N GLY A 11 -13.30 -30.36 -0.30
CA GLY A 11 -14.68 -30.49 -0.77
C GLY A 11 -15.11 -29.43 -1.79
N ARG A 12 -14.16 -28.63 -2.29
CA ARG A 12 -14.42 -27.54 -3.24
C ARG A 12 -13.87 -27.96 -4.61
N ALA A 13 -14.76 -28.07 -5.61
CA ALA A 13 -14.31 -28.21 -6.99
C ALA A 13 -13.53 -26.94 -7.39
N VAL A 14 -12.26 -27.10 -7.77
CA VAL A 14 -11.45 -25.99 -8.30
C VAL A 14 -11.93 -25.72 -9.73
N THR A 15 -12.99 -24.92 -9.87
CA THR A 15 -13.63 -24.60 -11.16
C THR A 15 -13.13 -23.29 -11.79
N GLY A 16 -12.04 -22.73 -11.26
CA GLY A 16 -11.43 -21.50 -11.73
C GLY A 16 -10.27 -21.06 -10.83
N PRO A 17 -9.51 -20.03 -11.23
CA PRO A 17 -8.44 -19.47 -10.40
C PRO A 17 -9.01 -19.01 -9.06
N VAL A 18 -8.42 -19.51 -7.97
CA VAL A 18 -8.74 -19.03 -6.63
C VAL A 18 -7.94 -17.75 -6.40
N ASP A 19 -8.63 -16.69 -5.98
CA ASP A 19 -8.01 -15.41 -5.64
C ASP A 19 -7.25 -15.56 -4.30
N VAL A 20 -6.01 -16.05 -4.39
CA VAL A 20 -5.13 -16.27 -3.23
C VAL A 20 -4.21 -15.07 -3.08
N HIS A 21 -4.35 -14.36 -1.95
CA HIS A 21 -3.44 -13.29 -1.59
C HIS A 21 -2.33 -13.81 -0.69
N VAL A 22 -1.07 -13.57 -1.07
CA VAL A 22 0.11 -14.00 -0.32
C VAL A 22 0.84 -12.79 0.25
N ASP A 23 1.19 -12.83 1.54
CA ASP A 23 2.03 -11.81 2.18
C ASP A 23 3.50 -12.14 1.99
N LEU A 24 4.19 -11.32 1.21
CA LEU A 24 5.62 -11.44 0.93
C LEU A 24 6.37 -10.29 1.61
N LEU A 25 7.19 -10.62 2.59
CA LEU A 25 8.13 -9.70 3.22
C LEU A 25 9.39 -9.66 2.38
N ILE A 26 9.80 -8.45 2.03
CA ILE A 26 10.96 -8.18 1.17
C ILE A 26 11.84 -7.17 1.90
N PRO A 27 12.89 -7.61 2.61
CA PRO A 27 13.98 -6.73 3.02
C PRO A 27 14.51 -5.93 1.83
N ILE A 28 14.93 -4.68 2.05
CA ILE A 28 15.48 -3.88 0.93
C ILE A 28 16.73 -4.54 0.31
N ASP A 29 17.48 -5.30 1.11
CA ASP A 29 18.64 -6.07 0.65
C ASP A 29 18.23 -7.26 -0.23
N THR A 30 16.99 -7.76 -0.14
CA THR A 30 16.46 -8.76 -1.10
C THR A 30 16.23 -8.14 -2.47
N LEU A 31 15.91 -6.84 -2.54
CA LEU A 31 15.78 -6.13 -3.81
C LEU A 31 17.13 -5.72 -4.40
N LEU A 32 18.11 -5.42 -3.54
CA LEU A 32 19.39 -4.81 -3.94
C LEU A 32 20.60 -5.76 -3.89
N ALA A 33 20.47 -6.91 -3.22
CA ALA A 33 21.52 -7.90 -2.97
C ALA A 33 20.93 -9.33 -2.95
N GLU A 34 21.68 -10.32 -2.46
CA GLU A 34 21.33 -11.76 -2.54
C GLU A 34 20.53 -12.29 -1.32
N GLU A 35 20.07 -11.41 -0.43
CA GLU A 35 19.39 -11.83 0.80
C GLU A 35 17.97 -12.37 0.53
N PRO A 36 17.54 -13.47 1.20
CA PRO A 36 16.25 -14.11 0.93
C PRO A 36 15.06 -13.24 1.38
N GLY A 37 13.96 -13.30 0.61
CA GLY A 37 12.66 -12.78 1.04
C GLY A 37 11.95 -13.77 1.97
N GLN A 38 10.78 -13.40 2.51
CA GLN A 38 10.01 -14.30 3.39
C GLN A 38 8.52 -14.28 3.08
N VAL A 39 7.93 -15.45 2.89
CA VAL A 39 6.48 -15.62 2.76
C VAL A 39 5.87 -15.89 4.14
N ALA A 40 4.95 -15.04 4.56
CA ALA A 40 4.31 -15.18 5.87
C ALA A 40 3.58 -16.52 5.98
N GLY A 41 3.92 -17.31 7.01
CA GLY A 41 3.35 -18.64 7.24
C GLY A 41 3.97 -19.78 6.44
N PHE A 42 4.90 -19.50 5.51
CA PHE A 42 5.56 -20.53 4.67
C PHE A 42 7.09 -20.55 4.80
N GLY A 43 7.72 -19.42 5.13
CA GLY A 43 9.16 -19.35 5.39
C GLY A 43 9.96 -18.56 4.34
N PRO A 44 11.30 -18.65 4.36
CA PRO A 44 12.15 -17.88 3.46
C PRO A 44 12.02 -18.34 2.01
N VAL A 45 12.16 -17.41 1.07
CA VAL A 45 12.19 -17.64 -0.37
C VAL A 45 13.47 -17.03 -0.96
N PRO A 46 14.10 -17.69 -1.96
CA PRO A 46 15.27 -17.14 -2.64
C PRO A 46 15.07 -15.72 -3.19
N ALA A 47 16.13 -14.92 -3.20
CA ALA A 47 16.06 -13.50 -3.57
C ALA A 47 15.61 -13.27 -5.02
N ASP A 48 16.07 -14.12 -5.94
CA ASP A 48 15.64 -14.15 -7.34
C ASP A 48 14.14 -14.43 -7.49
N LEU A 49 13.62 -15.43 -6.78
CA LEU A 49 12.20 -15.76 -6.78
C LEU A 49 11.35 -14.66 -6.13
N ALA A 50 11.84 -14.07 -5.04
CA ALA A 50 11.20 -12.93 -4.39
C ALA A 50 11.11 -11.72 -5.33
N ARG A 51 12.18 -11.43 -6.10
CA ARG A 51 12.21 -10.38 -7.12
C ARG A 51 11.27 -10.70 -8.28
N GLU A 52 11.25 -11.93 -8.76
CA GLU A 52 10.32 -12.37 -9.80
C GLU A 52 8.86 -12.17 -9.38
N TRP A 53 8.48 -12.56 -8.15
CA TRP A 53 7.13 -12.32 -7.64
C TRP A 53 6.87 -10.84 -7.35
N ALA A 54 7.92 -10.08 -7.02
CA ALA A 54 7.84 -8.64 -6.88
C ALA A 54 7.47 -7.93 -8.21
N THR A 55 7.83 -8.50 -9.35
CA THR A 55 7.58 -7.91 -10.68
C THR A 55 6.49 -8.62 -11.49
N SER A 56 6.20 -9.90 -11.25
CA SER A 56 5.32 -10.74 -12.09
C SER A 56 3.82 -10.48 -11.94
N ASP A 57 3.13 -9.99 -12.96
CA ASP A 57 1.70 -9.62 -12.91
C ASP A 57 0.70 -10.78 -12.71
N GLU A 58 1.16 -12.02 -12.81
CA GLU A 58 0.30 -13.21 -12.70
C GLU A 58 -0.06 -13.59 -11.25
N VAL A 59 0.69 -13.10 -10.26
CA VAL A 59 0.56 -13.51 -8.85
C VAL A 59 0.02 -12.37 -7.98
N GLN A 60 -1.07 -12.59 -7.25
CA GLN A 60 -1.60 -11.59 -6.32
C GLN A 60 -0.85 -11.57 -4.98
N VAL A 61 0.24 -10.82 -4.93
CA VAL A 61 1.08 -10.67 -3.72
C VAL A 61 0.80 -9.34 -3.03
N ARG A 62 0.77 -9.35 -1.69
CA ARG A 62 0.90 -8.16 -0.84
C ARG A 62 2.35 -8.07 -0.37
N ARG A 63 3.06 -7.04 -0.80
CA ARG A 63 4.49 -6.87 -0.50
C ARG A 63 4.64 -6.00 0.73
N LEU A 64 5.51 -6.42 1.62
CA LEU A 64 5.83 -5.77 2.88
C LEU A 64 7.32 -5.46 2.86
N PHE A 65 7.68 -4.18 2.76
CA PHE A 65 9.07 -3.78 2.73
C PHE A 65 9.55 -3.48 4.13
N THR A 66 10.66 -4.08 4.54
CA THR A 66 11.23 -3.91 5.86
C THR A 66 12.63 -3.30 5.80
N TYR A 67 12.95 -2.42 6.75
CA TYR A 67 14.31 -1.91 6.92
C TYR A 67 15.21 -3.03 7.47
N PRO A 68 16.38 -3.29 6.88
CA PRO A 68 17.15 -4.51 7.13
C PRO A 68 17.73 -4.62 8.54
N GLU A 69 18.13 -3.50 9.18
CA GLU A 69 18.75 -3.55 10.51
C GLU A 69 17.72 -3.65 11.66
N THR A 70 16.51 -3.12 11.45
CA THR A 70 15.49 -3.01 12.52
C THR A 70 14.25 -3.88 12.27
N GLY A 71 14.06 -4.36 11.03
CA GLY A 71 12.85 -5.06 10.62
C GLY A 71 11.62 -4.14 10.49
N ASP A 72 11.79 -2.81 10.60
CA ASP A 72 10.68 -1.87 10.56
C ASP A 72 9.95 -1.92 9.22
N LEU A 73 8.63 -2.06 9.24
CA LEU A 73 7.81 -1.98 8.03
C LEU A 73 7.85 -0.56 7.47
N ILE A 74 8.56 -0.38 6.35
CA ILE A 74 8.76 0.92 5.67
C ILE A 74 7.82 1.14 4.48
N GLY A 75 7.12 0.09 4.03
CA GLY A 75 6.15 0.19 2.95
C GLY A 75 5.30 -1.07 2.80
N MET A 76 4.08 -0.91 2.26
CA MET A 76 3.22 -2.03 1.92
C MET A 76 2.48 -1.74 0.62
N GLU A 77 2.36 -2.74 -0.25
CA GLU A 77 1.62 -2.64 -1.51
C GLU A 77 0.88 -3.93 -1.85
N SER A 78 -0.12 -3.83 -2.72
CA SER A 78 -0.94 -4.95 -3.17
C SER A 78 -1.31 -4.75 -4.64
N ARG A 79 -1.46 -5.86 -5.37
CA ARG A 79 -2.06 -5.84 -6.72
C ARG A 79 -3.59 -5.72 -6.73
N SER A 80 -4.24 -5.95 -5.59
CA SER A 80 -5.71 -5.84 -5.48
C SER A 80 -6.16 -4.42 -5.78
N ARG A 81 -7.24 -4.26 -6.56
CA ARG A 81 -7.90 -2.94 -6.70
C ARG A 81 -8.35 -2.39 -5.35
N CYS A 82 -8.81 -3.23 -4.44
CA CYS A 82 -9.36 -2.76 -3.17
C CYS A 82 -8.31 -2.81 -2.06
N TYR A 83 -8.30 -1.78 -1.20
CA TYR A 83 -7.59 -1.82 0.07
C TYR A 83 -8.19 -2.87 1.00
N ARG A 84 -7.41 -3.91 1.33
CA ARG A 84 -7.83 -5.02 2.20
C ARG A 84 -6.76 -5.38 3.24
N GLY A 85 -7.18 -6.05 4.31
CA GLY A 85 -6.31 -6.62 5.34
C GLY A 85 -5.36 -5.60 5.99
N GLY A 86 -4.08 -5.97 6.09
CA GLY A 86 -3.03 -5.17 6.72
C GLY A 86 -2.86 -3.78 6.11
N LEU A 87 -3.02 -3.64 4.79
CA LEU A 87 -2.84 -2.35 4.11
C LEU A 87 -3.96 -1.37 4.45
N ALA A 88 -5.21 -1.84 4.42
CA ALA A 88 -6.35 -1.06 4.87
C ALA A 88 -6.25 -0.70 6.36
N ARG A 89 -5.76 -1.64 7.19
CA ARG A 89 -5.53 -1.39 8.62
C ARG A 89 -4.47 -0.32 8.83
N LEU A 90 -3.35 -0.40 8.12
CA LEU A 90 -2.25 0.56 8.18
C LEU A 90 -2.77 1.97 7.84
N VAL A 91 -3.44 2.14 6.71
CA VAL A 91 -3.96 3.45 6.28
C VAL A 91 -4.93 4.02 7.33
N ARG A 92 -5.83 3.19 7.88
CA ARG A 92 -6.77 3.62 8.95
C ARG A 92 -6.06 4.07 10.22
N VAL A 93 -5.03 3.34 10.66
CA VAL A 93 -4.24 3.67 11.86
C VAL A 93 -3.42 4.94 11.64
N ARG A 94 -2.86 5.12 10.44
CA ARG A 94 -2.11 6.32 10.06
C ARG A 94 -3.00 7.56 10.04
N ASP A 95 -4.11 7.49 9.30
CA ASP A 95 -4.92 8.66 9.00
C ASP A 95 -5.87 9.03 10.13
N ARG A 96 -6.49 8.05 10.81
CA ARG A 96 -7.43 8.19 11.95
C ARG A 96 -8.71 8.99 11.64
N THR A 97 -8.58 10.20 11.10
CA THR A 97 -9.62 11.08 10.60
C THR A 97 -9.57 11.18 9.07
N CYS A 98 -10.67 11.64 8.48
CA CYS A 98 -10.81 11.80 7.04
C CYS A 98 -9.72 12.73 6.47
N ARG A 99 -9.13 12.33 5.35
CA ARG A 99 -8.08 13.08 4.66
C ARG A 99 -8.60 14.19 3.75
N THR A 100 -9.91 14.36 3.61
CA THR A 100 -10.49 15.57 3.01
C THR A 100 -10.22 16.77 3.92
N PRO A 101 -9.71 17.90 3.40
CA PRO A 101 -9.45 19.09 4.19
C PRO A 101 -10.65 19.51 5.06
N TRP A 102 -10.38 19.81 6.33
CA TRP A 102 -11.36 20.22 7.36
C TRP A 102 -12.43 19.18 7.72
N CYS A 103 -12.35 17.97 7.19
CA CYS A 103 -13.23 16.87 7.59
C CYS A 103 -12.58 16.08 8.73
N ASP A 104 -13.03 16.30 9.96
CA ASP A 104 -12.53 15.57 11.14
C ASP A 104 -13.31 14.27 11.43
N ALA A 105 -14.12 13.81 10.47
CA ALA A 105 -14.92 12.60 10.63
C ALA A 105 -14.02 11.35 10.72
N PRO A 106 -14.42 10.32 11.51
CA PRO A 106 -13.69 9.06 11.55
C PRO A 106 -13.58 8.40 10.18
N VAL A 107 -12.42 7.80 9.89
CA VAL A 107 -12.23 7.02 8.66
C VAL A 107 -13.18 5.83 8.62
N LYS A 108 -13.91 5.68 7.52
CA LYS A 108 -14.77 4.52 7.25
C LYS A 108 -14.29 3.73 6.04
N GLN A 109 -13.75 4.42 5.04
CA GLN A 109 -13.28 3.84 3.79
C GLN A 109 -11.79 4.13 3.59
N THR A 110 -11.14 3.23 2.88
CA THR A 110 -9.76 3.38 2.44
C THR A 110 -9.78 3.35 0.93
N ASP A 111 -9.24 4.41 0.32
CA ASP A 111 -9.32 4.63 -1.11
C ASP A 111 -8.03 5.26 -1.62
N HIS A 112 -7.84 5.26 -2.94
CA HIS A 112 -6.65 5.80 -3.55
C HIS A 112 -6.64 7.33 -3.57
N ILE A 113 -5.47 7.94 -3.49
CA ILE A 113 -5.24 9.36 -3.75
C ILE A 113 -5.36 9.58 -5.26
N THR A 114 -4.54 8.88 -6.03
CA THR A 114 -4.71 8.75 -7.48
C THR A 114 -5.69 7.62 -7.75
N SER A 115 -6.89 7.88 -8.29
CA SER A 115 -7.87 6.81 -8.50
C SER A 115 -7.28 5.61 -9.24
N TYR A 116 -7.61 4.38 -8.83
CA TYR A 116 -7.16 3.17 -9.53
C TYR A 116 -7.48 3.18 -11.03
N ALA A 117 -8.62 3.73 -11.43
CA ALA A 117 -9.02 3.87 -12.84
C ALA A 117 -8.09 4.79 -13.66
N ARG A 118 -7.31 5.65 -13.00
CA ARG A 118 -6.26 6.50 -13.60
C ARG A 118 -4.86 5.92 -13.41
N GLY A 119 -4.74 4.63 -13.04
CA GLY A 119 -3.47 3.94 -12.85
C GLY A 119 -2.85 4.11 -11.45
N GLY A 120 -3.61 4.58 -10.47
CA GLY A 120 -3.13 4.67 -9.09
C GLY A 120 -2.81 3.29 -8.48
N PRO A 121 -1.62 3.08 -7.90
CA PRO A 121 -1.25 1.79 -7.34
C PRO A 121 -1.91 1.58 -5.98
N THR A 122 -2.38 0.36 -5.69
CA THR A 122 -2.85 0.03 -4.33
C THR A 122 -1.65 -0.13 -3.39
N SER A 123 -1.20 0.98 -2.85
CA SER A 123 -0.01 1.07 -2.00
C SER A 123 -0.29 1.88 -0.74
N GLU A 124 0.61 1.79 0.23
CA GLU A 124 0.58 2.64 1.42
C GLU A 124 0.67 4.12 1.03
N ARG A 125 1.54 4.42 0.06
CA ARG A 125 1.84 5.77 -0.42
C ARG A 125 0.67 6.43 -1.16
N ASP A 126 -0.10 5.65 -1.92
CA ASP A 126 -1.27 6.17 -2.64
C ASP A 126 -2.58 5.92 -1.88
N GLY A 127 -2.53 5.32 -0.69
CA GLY A 127 -3.73 5.09 0.12
C GLY A 127 -4.09 6.30 0.98
N GLN A 128 -5.38 6.55 1.16
CA GLN A 128 -5.91 7.53 2.11
C GLN A 128 -7.18 7.03 2.82
N GLY A 129 -7.36 7.45 4.06
CA GLY A 129 -8.56 7.23 4.85
C GLY A 129 -9.60 8.34 4.61
N LEU A 130 -10.82 7.96 4.24
CA LEU A 130 -11.94 8.88 4.02
C LEU A 130 -13.17 8.47 4.84
N CYS A 131 -13.99 9.45 5.19
CA CYS A 131 -15.37 9.16 5.59
C CYS A 131 -16.19 8.81 4.35
N GLU A 132 -17.32 8.14 4.53
CA GLU A 132 -18.13 7.65 3.40
C GLU A 132 -18.61 8.78 2.47
N ARG A 133 -19.10 9.89 3.05
CA ARG A 133 -19.51 11.07 2.29
C ARG A 133 -18.39 11.63 1.43
N CYS A 134 -17.21 11.85 2.02
CA CYS A 134 -16.08 12.45 1.31
C CYS A 134 -15.51 11.51 0.25
N ASN A 135 -15.57 10.20 0.47
CA ASN A 135 -15.20 9.21 -0.53
C ASN A 135 -16.11 9.29 -1.76
N TYR A 136 -17.43 9.45 -1.57
CA TYR A 136 -18.34 9.64 -2.71
C TYR A 136 -18.16 10.99 -3.40
N VAL A 137 -17.92 12.07 -2.64
CA VAL A 137 -17.66 13.40 -3.22
C VAL A 137 -16.40 13.41 -4.09
N LYS A 138 -15.39 12.62 -3.72
CA LYS A 138 -14.13 12.50 -4.47
C LYS A 138 -14.32 12.02 -5.92
N GLU A 139 -15.39 11.29 -6.21
CA GLU A 139 -15.69 10.81 -7.55
C GLU A 139 -16.28 11.90 -8.47
N HIS A 140 -16.57 13.10 -7.93
CA HIS A 140 -17.06 14.21 -8.75
C HIS A 140 -15.97 14.68 -9.73
N PRO A 141 -16.29 14.94 -11.02
CA PRO A 141 -15.30 15.33 -12.03
C PRO A 141 -14.46 16.57 -11.66
N ASP A 142 -15.08 17.55 -11.01
CA ASP A 142 -14.42 18.78 -10.56
C ASP A 142 -13.64 18.62 -9.24
N TYR A 143 -13.61 17.42 -8.67
CA TYR A 143 -12.88 17.13 -7.43
C TYR A 143 -11.57 16.42 -7.78
N LEU A 144 -10.48 17.19 -7.78
CA LEU A 144 -9.15 16.68 -8.09
C LEU A 144 -8.38 16.45 -6.79
N VAL A 145 -7.79 15.26 -6.68
CA VAL A 145 -6.93 14.89 -5.55
C VAL A 145 -5.57 14.47 -6.10
N GLY A 146 -4.51 14.88 -5.43
CA GLY A 146 -3.16 14.39 -5.67
C GLY A 146 -2.30 14.42 -4.40
N GLY A 147 -1.03 14.04 -4.55
CA GLY A 147 -0.06 13.99 -3.46
C GLY A 147 0.29 12.56 -3.06
N ASP A 148 0.58 12.36 -1.78
CA ASP A 148 0.93 11.07 -1.21
C ASP A 148 0.38 10.87 0.21
N ALA A 149 0.65 9.70 0.78
CA ALA A 149 0.36 9.31 2.15
C ALA A 149 0.66 10.40 3.18
N GLY A 150 1.76 11.14 3.02
CA GLY A 150 2.19 12.18 3.94
C GLY A 150 1.50 13.52 3.73
N GLN A 151 1.06 13.84 2.51
CA GLN A 151 0.28 15.05 2.23
C GLN A 151 -0.55 14.90 0.96
N THR A 152 -1.85 15.12 1.09
CA THR A 152 -2.78 15.23 -0.04
C THR A 152 -3.10 16.69 -0.32
N HIS A 153 -3.34 17.00 -1.59
CA HIS A 153 -3.91 18.27 -2.02
C HIS A 153 -5.21 18.01 -2.78
N VAL A 154 -6.20 18.84 -2.51
CA VAL A 154 -7.53 18.80 -3.13
C VAL A 154 -7.75 20.12 -3.86
N VAL A 155 -8.27 20.04 -5.08
CA VAL A 155 -8.75 21.18 -5.86
C VAL A 155 -10.19 20.94 -6.24
N THR A 156 -11.06 21.91 -5.95
CA THR A 156 -12.49 21.86 -6.31
C THR A 156 -13.03 23.27 -6.53
N GLY A 157 -13.67 23.53 -7.67
CA GLY A 157 -14.27 24.83 -7.98
C GLY A 157 -13.31 26.03 -7.88
N GLY A 158 -12.02 25.84 -8.19
CA GLY A 158 -10.98 26.87 -8.08
C GLY A 158 -10.40 27.05 -6.66
N LEU A 159 -10.93 26.37 -5.65
CA LEU A 159 -10.37 26.33 -4.31
C LEU A 159 -9.33 25.22 -4.20
N SER A 160 -8.24 25.47 -3.48
CA SER A 160 -7.23 24.47 -3.17
C SER A 160 -6.99 24.36 -1.67
N ALA A 161 -6.78 23.14 -1.20
CA ALA A 161 -6.51 22.86 0.20
C ALA A 161 -5.65 21.60 0.34
N SER A 162 -4.99 21.45 1.49
CA SER A 162 -4.12 20.31 1.78
C SER A 162 -4.47 19.63 3.09
N SER A 163 -4.16 18.34 3.18
CA SER A 163 -4.35 17.54 4.40
C SER A 163 -3.16 16.62 4.63
N ARG A 164 -2.80 16.42 5.90
CA ARG A 164 -1.72 15.54 6.35
C ARG A 164 -2.27 14.58 7.40
N PRO A 165 -1.71 13.36 7.53
CA PRO A 165 -2.07 12.50 8.65
C PRO A 165 -1.77 13.22 9.97
N PRO A 166 -2.62 13.03 10.99
CA PRO A 166 -2.36 13.59 12.31
C PRO A 166 -1.09 12.97 12.92
N ALA A 167 -0.34 13.76 13.68
CA ALA A 167 0.90 13.31 14.33
C ALA A 167 0.64 12.12 15.26
N PRO A 168 1.48 11.06 15.27
CA PRO A 168 1.29 9.89 16.12
C PRO A 168 1.02 10.29 17.58
N PRO A 169 0.09 9.62 18.28
CA PRO A 169 -0.18 9.92 19.69
C PRO A 169 1.10 9.89 20.52
N GLY A 170 1.30 10.90 21.38
CA GLY A 170 2.46 10.96 22.28
C GLY A 170 3.79 11.38 21.64
N HIS A 171 3.83 11.67 20.35
CA HIS A 171 5.04 12.19 19.69
C HIS A 171 4.90 13.68 19.34
N PRO A 172 5.91 14.52 19.61
CA PRO A 172 5.95 15.87 19.05
C PRO A 172 5.95 15.82 17.51
N PRO A 173 5.47 16.87 16.82
CA PRO A 173 5.48 16.91 15.36
C PRO A 173 6.89 16.59 14.84
N PRO A 174 7.02 15.72 13.83
CA PRO A 174 8.32 15.18 13.46
C PRO A 174 9.27 16.28 13.01
N THR A 175 10.36 16.48 13.74
CA THR A 175 11.58 17.14 13.26
C THR A 175 12.34 16.17 12.35
N ARG A 176 11.83 15.88 11.16
CA ARG A 176 12.59 15.04 10.19
C ARG A 176 13.24 15.93 9.14
N SER A 177 14.58 15.84 9.06
CA SER A 177 15.39 16.45 7.99
C SER A 177 14.79 16.08 6.62
N PRO A 178 14.45 17.07 5.77
CA PRO A 178 13.92 16.85 4.42
C PRO A 178 14.80 15.91 3.59
N ILE A 179 16.12 15.94 3.81
CA ILE A 179 17.13 15.18 3.05
C ILE A 179 16.93 13.66 3.21
N ARG A 180 16.68 13.17 4.44
CA ARG A 180 16.51 11.73 4.69
C ARG A 180 15.25 11.18 4.02
N ARG A 181 14.20 12.00 3.94
CA ARG A 181 12.94 11.64 3.26
C ARG A 181 13.07 11.70 1.74
N THR A 182 13.84 12.65 1.22
CA THR A 182 14.17 12.71 -0.22
C THR A 182 15.02 11.51 -0.65
N LEU A 183 16.00 11.10 0.15
CA LEU A 183 16.82 9.92 -0.14
C LEU A 183 15.98 8.62 -0.18
N MET A 184 15.14 8.39 0.83
CA MET A 184 14.21 7.24 0.83
C MET A 184 13.21 7.29 -0.33
N ASN A 185 12.81 8.47 -0.79
CA ASN A 185 11.93 8.63 -1.95
C ASN A 185 12.67 8.36 -3.27
N ILE A 186 13.93 8.77 -3.40
CA ILE A 186 14.75 8.52 -4.58
C ILE A 186 15.05 7.03 -4.71
N GLU A 187 15.45 6.37 -3.62
CA GLU A 187 15.71 4.93 -3.59
C GLU A 187 14.45 4.13 -3.93
N TRP A 188 13.31 4.51 -3.36
CA TRP A 188 12.00 3.92 -3.67
C TRP A 188 11.62 4.05 -5.15
N GLN A 189 11.76 5.25 -5.72
CA GLN A 189 11.39 5.47 -7.12
C GLN A 189 12.39 4.84 -8.10
N HIS A 190 13.66 4.68 -7.73
CA HIS A 190 14.67 4.01 -8.54
C HIS A 190 14.43 2.50 -8.58
N ALA A 191 14.10 1.88 -7.44
CA ALA A 191 13.77 0.45 -7.35
C ALA A 191 12.54 0.06 -8.20
N LEU A 192 11.55 0.95 -8.34
CA LEU A 192 10.35 0.70 -9.14
C LEU A 192 10.49 1.00 -10.65
N ARG A 193 11.55 1.68 -11.08
CA ARG A 193 11.71 2.12 -12.49
C ARG A 193 12.73 1.30 -13.30
N HIS A 194 13.53 0.46 -12.64
CA HIS A 194 14.65 -0.24 -13.27
C HIS A 194 14.51 -1.77 -13.35
N HIS A 195 13.32 -2.31 -13.04
CA HIS A 195 12.95 -3.72 -13.19
C HIS A 195 11.46 -3.83 -13.55
#